data_AF-A0A353GUI6-F1
#
_entry.id   AF-A0A353GUI6-F1
#
_cell.length_a   1.000
_cell.length_b   1.000
_cell.length_c   1.000
_cell.angle_alpha   90.00
_cell.angle_beta   90.00
_cell.angle_gamma   90.00
#
_symmetry.space_group_name_H-M   'P 1'
#
loop_
_entity.id
_entity.type
_entity.pdbx_description
1 polymer ?
#
loop_
_entity_poly.entity_id
_entity_poly.type
_entity_poly.pdbx_seq_one_letter_code
_entity_poly.pdbx_strand_id
1 'polypeptide(L)'
;MSVGYWGIKALENDSAQDWIYGLEEEKNLAVVALKFGELVSTYQANKEESLDDGLAAEALAAAEIVSALLGKPSYVFPPKLKKWLEKNQTYNKELIAVFDKLAKVNALATKPETLWKDYTKEQKWDIVLDSLSEYAIASIDLVLSKSELAELWKESADYEKWMQEVKKLKNRCTRKSN
;
A
#
# COMPACT_ATOMS: atom_id res chain seq x y z
N MET A 1 -8.85 -3.14 -27.58
CA MET A 1 -8.60 -3.87 -26.33
C MET A 1 -7.11 -3.78 -26.08
N SER A 2 -6.67 -2.85 -25.23
CA SER A 2 -5.25 -2.75 -24.88
C SER A 2 -4.92 -4.00 -24.07
N VAL A 3 -4.09 -4.87 -24.62
CA VAL A 3 -3.67 -6.09 -23.96
C VAL A 3 -2.59 -5.66 -22.98
N GLY A 4 -2.99 -5.40 -21.74
CA GLY A 4 -2.05 -4.95 -20.73
C GLY A 4 -1.02 -6.02 -20.39
N TYR A 5 0.13 -5.61 -19.88
CA TYR A 5 1.18 -6.52 -19.46
C TYR A 5 0.74 -7.21 -18.15
N TRP A 6 0.20 -8.43 -18.26
CA TRP A 6 -0.15 -9.26 -17.10
C TRP A 6 1.08 -9.99 -16.57
N GLY A 7 1.90 -9.28 -15.79
CA GLY A 7 2.97 -9.89 -15.02
C GLY A 7 2.49 -10.40 -13.65
N ILE A 8 3.14 -11.43 -13.11
CA ILE A 8 2.80 -12.00 -11.80
C ILE A 8 3.20 -11.11 -10.63
N LYS A 9 4.01 -10.06 -10.87
CA LYS A 9 4.48 -9.16 -9.81
C LYS A 9 3.63 -7.90 -9.71
N ALA A 10 3.58 -7.34 -8.51
CA ALA A 10 2.73 -6.19 -8.17
C ALA A 10 2.96 -4.92 -9.01
N LEU A 11 4.15 -4.73 -9.59
CA LEU A 11 4.48 -3.54 -10.39
C LEU A 11 4.38 -3.79 -11.90
N GLU A 12 4.03 -5.01 -12.33
CA GLU A 12 4.02 -5.36 -13.75
C GLU A 12 2.65 -5.09 -14.40
N ASN A 13 1.56 -5.01 -13.62
CA ASN A 13 0.21 -4.73 -14.12
C ASN A 13 0.10 -3.29 -14.65
N ASP A 14 -0.65 -3.09 -15.74
CA ASP A 14 -0.82 -1.77 -16.38
C ASP A 14 -1.38 -0.70 -15.43
N SER A 15 -2.46 -0.99 -14.71
CA SER A 15 -3.04 -0.04 -13.74
C SER A 15 -2.05 0.29 -12.63
N ALA A 16 -1.25 -0.70 -12.20
CA ALA A 16 -0.15 -0.45 -11.27
C ALA A 16 0.91 0.48 -11.87
N GLN A 17 1.30 0.29 -13.13
CA GLN A 17 2.28 1.14 -13.81
C GLN A 17 1.78 2.58 -14.00
N ASP A 18 0.52 2.75 -14.38
CA ASP A 18 -0.11 4.08 -14.52
C ASP A 18 -0.16 4.81 -13.18
N TRP A 19 -0.55 4.10 -12.12
CA TRP A 19 -0.56 4.67 -10.76
C TRP A 19 0.85 5.03 -10.27
N ILE A 20 1.84 4.17 -10.53
CA ILE A 20 3.25 4.43 -10.22
C ILE A 20 3.76 5.67 -10.96
N TYR A 21 3.37 5.83 -12.23
CA TYR A 21 3.75 7.00 -13.00
C TYR A 21 3.23 8.29 -12.34
N GLY A 22 1.97 8.30 -11.91
CA GLY A 22 1.41 9.42 -11.14
C GLY A 22 2.17 9.68 -9.83
N LEU A 23 2.52 8.63 -9.08
CA LEU A 23 3.35 8.74 -7.87
C LEU A 23 4.73 9.36 -8.16
N GLU A 24 5.37 8.99 -9.29
CA GLU A 24 6.66 9.53 -9.68
C GLU A 24 6.62 11.01 -10.10
N GLU A 25 5.51 11.45 -10.68
CA GLU A 25 5.29 12.85 -11.06
C GLU A 25 4.97 13.72 -9.84
N GLU A 26 4.00 13.31 -9.02
CA GLU A 26 3.57 14.05 -7.84
C GLU A 26 4.60 14.01 -6.71
N LYS A 27 5.38 12.93 -6.60
CA LYS A 27 6.40 12.68 -5.57
C LYS A 27 5.86 12.81 -4.14
N ASN A 28 4.60 12.44 -3.95
CA ASN A 28 3.90 12.57 -2.67
C ASN A 28 3.57 11.20 -2.10
N LEU A 29 4.17 10.84 -0.96
CA LEU A 29 3.92 9.55 -0.30
C LEU A 29 2.53 9.42 0.30
N ALA A 30 1.81 10.52 0.51
CA ALA A 30 0.43 10.51 0.98
C ALA A 30 -0.48 9.63 0.11
N VAL A 31 -0.24 9.60 -1.21
CA VAL A 31 -1.09 8.87 -2.16
C VAL A 31 -1.07 7.36 -1.91
N VAL A 32 0.00 6.83 -1.30
CA VAL A 32 0.09 5.43 -0.86
C VAL A 32 -0.96 5.14 0.22
N ALA A 33 -1.04 5.99 1.24
CA ALA A 33 -2.03 5.83 2.31
C ALA A 33 -3.47 6.04 1.78
N LEU A 34 -3.65 7.00 0.88
CA LEU A 34 -4.95 7.28 0.26
C LEU A 34 -5.45 6.09 -0.57
N LYS A 35 -4.56 5.40 -1.29
CA LYS A 35 -4.93 4.22 -2.09
C LYS A 35 -5.51 3.09 -1.23
N PHE A 36 -4.93 2.83 -0.04
CA PHE A 36 -5.51 1.87 0.89
C PHE A 36 -6.86 2.34 1.43
N GLY A 37 -7.00 3.63 1.74
CA GLY A 37 -8.26 4.22 2.19
C GLY A 37 -9.37 4.12 1.14
N GLU A 38 -9.04 4.35 -0.12
CA GLU A 38 -9.95 4.19 -1.26
C GLU A 38 -10.40 2.73 -1.38
N LEU A 39 -9.47 1.78 -1.41
CA LEU A 39 -9.78 0.35 -1.50
C LEU A 39 -10.71 -0.11 -0.37
N VAL A 40 -10.41 0.28 0.87
CA VAL A 40 -11.25 -0.08 2.03
C VAL A 40 -12.63 0.57 1.93
N SER A 41 -12.70 1.82 1.48
CA SER A 41 -13.95 2.56 1.35
C SER A 41 -14.84 1.97 0.26
N THR A 42 -14.28 1.59 -0.89
CA THR A 42 -14.97 0.90 -1.98
C THR A 42 -15.52 -0.44 -1.50
N TYR A 43 -14.71 -1.24 -0.81
CA TYR A 43 -15.18 -2.51 -0.24
C TYR A 43 -16.29 -2.32 0.80
N GLN A 44 -16.19 -1.29 1.65
CA GLN A 44 -17.21 -1.02 2.67
C GLN A 44 -18.54 -0.56 2.07
N ALA A 45 -18.50 0.18 0.97
CA ALA A 45 -19.71 0.61 0.26
C ALA A 45 -20.44 -0.59 -0.36
N ASN A 46 -19.71 -1.53 -0.96
CA ASN A 46 -20.27 -2.67 -1.70
C ASN A 46 -19.63 -4.01 -1.26
N LYS A 47 -19.93 -4.47 -0.04
CA LYS A 47 -19.29 -5.69 0.55
C LYS A 47 -19.55 -6.99 -0.22
N GLU A 48 -20.61 -7.03 -1.02
CA GLU A 48 -20.99 -8.21 -1.80
C GLU A 48 -20.26 -8.27 -3.15
N GLU A 49 -19.78 -7.12 -3.62
CA GLU A 49 -19.09 -6.98 -4.91
C GLU A 49 -17.59 -7.25 -4.75
N SER A 50 -16.99 -7.81 -5.79
CA SER A 50 -15.53 -7.92 -5.91
C SER A 50 -14.92 -6.54 -6.12
N LEU A 51 -13.74 -6.31 -5.56
CA LEU A 51 -12.96 -5.14 -5.92
C LEU A 51 -12.52 -5.22 -7.39
N ASP A 52 -12.68 -4.12 -8.11
CA ASP A 52 -12.15 -3.90 -9.46
C ASP A 52 -10.68 -4.33 -9.56
N ASP A 53 -10.32 -4.96 -10.68
CA ASP A 53 -8.98 -5.53 -10.89
C ASP A 53 -7.89 -4.46 -10.93
N GLY A 54 -8.20 -3.29 -11.52
CA GLY A 54 -7.33 -2.12 -11.53
C GLY A 54 -7.08 -1.59 -10.12
N LEU A 55 -8.14 -1.37 -9.34
CA LEU A 55 -8.02 -0.93 -7.94
C LEU A 55 -7.22 -1.93 -7.09
N ALA A 56 -7.43 -3.23 -7.29
CA ALA A 56 -6.67 -4.28 -6.64
C ALA A 56 -5.18 -4.26 -7.03
N ALA A 57 -4.88 -4.09 -8.32
CA ALA A 57 -3.51 -4.01 -8.82
C ALA A 57 -2.77 -2.79 -8.26
N GLU A 58 -3.41 -1.62 -8.25
CA GLU A 58 -2.86 -0.40 -7.68
C GLU A 58 -2.59 -0.54 -6.18
N ALA A 59 -3.46 -1.22 -5.44
CA ALA A 59 -3.22 -1.48 -4.02
C ALA A 59 -2.04 -2.43 -3.76
N LEU A 60 -1.84 -3.44 -4.62
CA LEU A 60 -0.64 -4.28 -4.56
C LEU A 60 0.63 -3.46 -4.87
N ALA A 61 0.56 -2.54 -5.83
CA ALA A 61 1.66 -1.61 -6.11
C ALA A 61 1.96 -0.69 -4.92
N ALA A 62 0.92 -0.12 -4.28
CA ALA A 62 1.06 0.67 -3.07
C ALA A 62 1.71 -0.14 -1.92
N ALA A 63 1.35 -1.41 -1.75
CA ALA A 63 1.98 -2.29 -0.79
C ALA A 63 3.46 -2.55 -1.11
N GLU A 64 3.83 -2.64 -2.39
CA GLU A 64 5.24 -2.75 -2.79
C GLU A 64 6.03 -1.49 -2.41
N ILE A 65 5.44 -0.29 -2.52
CA ILE A 65 6.04 0.95 -2.01
C ILE A 65 6.24 0.90 -0.48
N VAL A 66 5.25 0.40 0.27
CA VAL A 66 5.39 0.19 1.72
C VAL A 66 6.54 -0.76 2.04
N SER A 67 6.64 -1.89 1.33
CA SER A 67 7.75 -2.83 1.52
C SER A 67 9.12 -2.15 1.31
N ALA A 68 9.22 -1.25 0.33
CA ALA A 68 10.42 -0.48 0.04
C ALA A 68 10.72 0.59 1.11
N LEU A 69 9.69 1.25 1.66
CA LEU A 69 9.83 2.15 2.81
C LEU A 69 10.34 1.42 4.05
N LEU A 70 9.94 0.16 4.24
CA LEU A 70 10.41 -0.72 5.31
C LEU A 70 11.81 -1.32 5.04
N GLY A 71 12.48 -0.91 3.97
CA GLY A 71 13.81 -1.39 3.61
C GLY A 71 13.83 -2.80 3.01
N LYS A 72 12.69 -3.32 2.57
CA LYS A 72 12.51 -4.66 2.00
C LYS A 72 11.90 -4.62 0.58
N PRO A 73 12.43 -3.81 -0.36
CA PRO A 73 11.93 -3.77 -1.74
C PRO A 73 12.15 -5.10 -2.47
N SER A 74 11.42 -5.33 -3.56
CA SER A 74 11.64 -6.51 -4.40
C SER A 74 12.95 -6.37 -5.19
N TYR A 75 13.45 -7.49 -5.69
CA TYR A 75 14.68 -7.49 -6.49
C TYR A 75 14.54 -6.67 -7.79
N VAL A 76 13.34 -6.62 -8.37
CA VAL A 76 13.04 -5.92 -9.63
C VAL A 76 12.46 -4.52 -9.40
N PHE A 77 12.63 -3.95 -8.22
CA PHE A 77 12.06 -2.65 -7.89
C PHE A 77 12.67 -1.52 -8.73
N PRO A 78 11.86 -0.59 -9.29
CA PRO A 78 12.34 0.46 -10.18
C PRO A 78 13.46 1.32 -9.55
N PRO A 79 14.64 1.45 -10.18
CA PRO A 79 15.77 2.18 -9.61
C PRO A 79 15.48 3.65 -9.32
N LYS A 80 14.63 4.29 -10.13
CA LYS A 80 14.23 5.69 -9.97
C LYS A 80 13.40 5.87 -8.70
N LEU A 81 12.36 5.05 -8.51
CA LEU A 81 11.58 5.01 -7.26
C LEU A 81 12.46 4.69 -6.06
N LYS A 82 13.38 3.72 -6.18
CA LYS A 82 14.28 3.36 -5.07
C LYS A 82 15.08 4.57 -4.58
N LYS A 83 15.73 5.29 -5.50
CA LYS A 83 16.49 6.52 -5.19
C LYS A 83 15.62 7.62 -4.59
N TRP A 84 14.36 7.70 -5.00
CA TRP A 84 13.42 8.67 -4.45
C TRP A 84 12.97 8.28 -3.04
N LEU A 85 12.68 7.00 -2.79
CA LEU A 85 12.28 6.48 -1.47
C LEU A 85 13.41 6.54 -0.46
N GLU A 86 14.66 6.30 -0.84
CA GLU A 86 15.84 6.45 0.03
C GLU A 86 15.92 7.84 0.67
N LYS A 87 15.43 8.89 -0.02
CA LYS A 87 15.37 10.26 0.53
C LYS A 87 14.22 10.49 1.51
N ASN A 88 13.25 9.59 1.55
CA ASN A 88 12.00 9.70 2.31
C ASN A 88 11.86 8.64 3.42
N GLN A 89 12.82 7.72 3.56
CA GLN A 89 12.77 6.61 4.52
C GLN A 89 12.93 7.02 5.98
N THR A 90 13.46 8.22 6.27
CA THR A 90 13.75 8.67 7.64
C THR A 90 12.65 9.54 8.23
N TYR A 91 11.95 10.33 7.41
CA TYR A 91 10.81 11.17 7.81
C TYR A 91 10.17 11.78 6.57
N ASN A 92 8.85 11.65 6.40
CA ASN A 92 8.11 12.34 5.34
C ASN A 92 7.02 13.26 5.93
N LYS A 93 7.17 14.57 5.74
CA LYS A 93 6.27 15.59 6.32
C LYS A 93 4.84 15.50 5.80
N GLU A 94 4.66 15.19 4.51
CA GLU A 94 3.35 15.14 3.86
C GLU A 94 2.52 13.97 4.38
N LEU A 95 3.17 12.80 4.48
CA LEU A 95 2.56 11.60 5.04
C LEU A 95 2.21 11.79 6.51
N ILE A 96 3.11 12.38 7.31
CA ILE A 96 2.80 12.76 8.70
C ILE A 96 1.58 13.70 8.74
N ALA A 97 1.49 14.69 7.85
CA ALA A 97 0.35 15.60 7.82
C ALA A 97 -0.99 14.93 7.45
N VAL A 98 -0.97 13.85 6.67
CA VAL A 98 -2.18 13.01 6.45
C VAL A 98 -2.57 12.32 7.75
N PHE A 99 -1.62 11.68 8.42
CA PHE A 99 -1.86 11.02 9.70
C PHE A 99 -2.26 12.01 10.81
N ASP A 100 -1.74 13.26 10.80
CA ASP A 100 -2.21 14.34 11.67
C ASP A 100 -3.71 14.61 11.48
N LYS A 101 -4.18 14.62 10.23
CA LYS A 101 -5.60 14.84 9.91
C LYS A 101 -6.44 13.63 10.32
N LEU A 102 -5.99 12.41 10.02
CA LEU A 102 -6.69 11.18 10.40
C LEU A 102 -6.76 11.00 11.92
N ALA A 103 -5.66 11.28 12.62
CA ALA A 103 -5.62 11.26 14.08
C ALA A 103 -6.57 12.29 14.70
N LYS A 104 -6.71 13.49 14.11
CA LYS A 104 -7.72 14.47 14.55
C LYS A 104 -9.15 13.97 14.37
N VAL A 105 -9.43 13.21 13.32
CA VAL A 105 -10.74 12.58 13.09
C VAL A 105 -10.98 11.43 14.09
N ASN A 106 -9.98 10.59 14.36
CA ASN A 106 -10.10 9.45 15.27
C ASN A 106 -9.98 9.82 16.76
N ALA A 107 -9.41 10.99 17.11
CA ALA A 107 -9.31 11.51 18.48
C ALA A 107 -10.67 11.88 19.11
N LEU A 108 -11.78 11.76 18.37
CA LEU A 108 -13.14 11.77 18.92
C LEU A 108 -13.53 10.42 19.56
N ALA A 109 -12.76 9.35 19.35
CA ALA A 109 -13.11 8.00 19.78
C ALA A 109 -12.33 7.45 21.00
N THR A 110 -11.16 7.99 21.37
CA THR A 110 -10.39 7.49 22.55
C THR A 110 -9.46 8.55 23.19
N LYS A 111 -9.36 8.59 24.54
CA LYS A 111 -8.37 9.37 25.34
C LYS A 111 -8.20 8.86 26.80
N PRO A 112 -7.09 9.18 27.55
CA PRO A 112 -5.80 9.82 27.16
C PRO A 112 -4.52 9.06 27.69
N GLU A 113 -3.26 9.38 27.33
CA GLU A 113 -2.42 10.44 27.96
C GLU A 113 -1.45 11.21 27.03
N THR A 114 -1.13 10.73 25.81
CA THR A 114 -0.20 11.42 24.90
C THR A 114 -0.96 11.95 23.70
N LEU A 115 -1.04 13.27 23.52
CA LEU A 115 -1.62 13.84 22.32
C LEU A 115 -0.63 13.65 21.17
N TRP A 116 -1.11 13.46 19.94
CA TRP A 116 -0.25 13.35 18.76
C TRP A 116 0.82 14.46 18.69
N LYS A 117 0.48 15.67 19.16
CA LYS A 117 1.40 16.81 19.22
C LYS A 117 2.62 16.59 20.13
N ASP A 118 2.53 15.68 21.11
CA ASP A 118 3.53 15.44 22.14
C ASP A 118 4.58 14.39 21.71
N TYR A 119 4.35 13.66 20.62
CA TYR A 119 5.33 12.73 20.05
C TYR A 119 6.47 13.44 19.30
N THR A 120 7.68 12.90 19.42
CA THR A 120 8.83 13.33 18.61
C THR A 120 8.62 13.00 17.13
N LYS A 121 9.46 13.57 16.25
CA LYS A 121 9.39 13.27 14.82
C LYS A 121 9.61 11.79 14.52
N GLU A 122 10.55 11.18 15.23
CA GLU A 122 10.94 9.78 15.10
C GLU A 122 9.80 8.86 15.55
N GLN A 123 9.18 9.16 16.70
CA GLN A 123 8.04 8.38 17.19
C GLN A 123 6.84 8.48 16.24
N LYS A 124 6.54 9.68 15.72
CA LYS A 124 5.47 9.85 14.73
C LYS A 124 5.74 9.06 13.46
N TRP A 125 6.99 9.05 13.01
CA TRP A 125 7.40 8.29 11.84
C TRP A 125 7.23 6.79 12.06
N ASP A 126 7.64 6.28 13.21
CA ASP A 126 7.46 4.87 13.57
C ASP A 126 6.00 4.46 13.59
N ILE A 127 5.11 5.28 14.18
CA ILE A 127 3.66 5.04 14.17
C ILE A 127 3.09 5.02 12.75
N VAL A 128 3.56 5.93 11.88
CA VAL A 128 3.15 5.97 10.48
C VAL A 128 3.60 4.71 9.73
N LEU A 129 4.83 4.24 9.96
CA LEU A 129 5.34 3.02 9.33
C LEU A 129 4.57 1.77 9.81
N ASP A 130 4.22 1.70 11.10
CA ASP A 130 3.37 0.62 11.63
C ASP A 130 1.98 0.65 10.99
N SER A 131 1.35 1.82 10.94
CA SER A 131 0.03 1.97 10.34
C SER A 131 0.02 1.61 8.85
N LEU A 132 1.05 2.03 8.10
CA LEU A 132 1.19 1.66 6.69
C LEU A 132 1.42 0.15 6.50
N SER A 133 2.20 -0.48 7.38
CA SER A 133 2.38 -1.94 7.40
C SER A 133 1.03 -2.65 7.59
N GLU A 134 0.24 -2.22 8.57
CA GLU A 134 -1.09 -2.77 8.84
C GLU A 134 -2.05 -2.59 7.66
N TYR A 135 -2.12 -1.38 7.09
CA TYR A 135 -2.95 -1.11 5.91
C TYR A 135 -2.53 -1.94 4.70
N ALA A 136 -1.24 -2.05 4.43
CA ALA A 136 -0.74 -2.87 3.33
C ALA A 136 -1.12 -4.35 3.51
N ILE A 137 -0.96 -4.90 4.71
CA ILE A 137 -1.33 -6.29 5.04
C ILE A 137 -2.83 -6.51 4.85
N ALA A 138 -3.66 -5.63 5.41
CA ALA A 138 -5.11 -5.73 5.32
C ALA A 138 -5.62 -5.61 3.88
N SER A 139 -5.06 -4.67 3.10
CA SER A 139 -5.40 -4.51 1.69
C SER A 139 -4.97 -5.70 0.85
N ILE A 140 -3.79 -6.30 1.09
CA ILE A 140 -3.38 -7.54 0.41
C ILE A 140 -4.35 -8.67 0.73
N ASP A 141 -4.75 -8.84 1.99
CA ASP A 141 -5.72 -9.88 2.37
C ASP A 141 -7.08 -9.67 1.72
N LEU A 142 -7.51 -8.42 1.60
CA LEU A 142 -8.75 -8.08 0.92
C LEU A 142 -8.67 -8.36 -0.59
N VAL A 143 -7.56 -7.98 -1.25
CA VAL A 143 -7.32 -8.32 -2.66
C VAL A 143 -7.34 -9.83 -2.88
N LEU A 144 -6.65 -10.61 -2.05
CA LEU A 144 -6.59 -12.07 -2.19
C LEU A 144 -7.96 -12.76 -1.99
N SER A 145 -8.86 -12.16 -1.21
CA SER A 145 -10.15 -12.75 -0.85
C SER A 145 -11.33 -12.24 -1.69
N LYS A 146 -11.27 -10.98 -2.14
CA LYS A 146 -12.41 -10.22 -2.71
C LYS A 146 -11.96 -9.24 -3.80
N SER A 147 -11.32 -9.72 -4.86
CA SER A 147 -11.06 -8.91 -6.05
C SER A 147 -11.24 -9.69 -7.34
N GLU A 148 -11.66 -8.97 -8.39
CA GLU A 148 -11.70 -9.45 -9.76
C GLU A 148 -10.30 -9.86 -10.22
N LEU A 149 -9.26 -9.15 -9.79
CA LEU A 149 -7.87 -9.53 -10.05
C LEU A 149 -7.57 -10.95 -9.55
N ALA A 150 -7.98 -11.29 -8.32
CA ALA A 150 -7.77 -12.63 -7.78
C ALA A 150 -8.61 -13.70 -8.50
N GLU A 151 -9.79 -13.35 -9.01
CA GLU A 151 -10.64 -14.23 -9.80
C GLU A 151 -10.03 -14.51 -11.18
N LEU A 152 -9.56 -13.47 -11.88
CA LEU A 152 -8.85 -13.58 -13.15
C LEU A 152 -7.60 -14.46 -13.03
N TRP A 153 -6.82 -14.30 -11.95
CA TRP A 153 -5.66 -15.15 -11.73
C TRP A 153 -6.04 -16.61 -11.42
N LYS A 154 -7.19 -16.90 -10.77
CA LYS A 154 -7.62 -18.29 -10.51
C LYS A 154 -7.89 -19.08 -11.79
N GLU A 155 -8.26 -18.39 -12.87
CA GLU A 155 -8.49 -19.00 -14.19
C GLU A 155 -7.18 -19.22 -14.97
N SER A 156 -6.06 -18.67 -14.50
CA SER A 156 -4.75 -18.75 -15.15
C SER A 156 -3.91 -19.93 -14.65
N ALA A 157 -3.10 -20.49 -15.55
CA ALA A 157 -2.12 -21.54 -15.23
C ALA A 157 -1.03 -21.08 -14.25
N ASP A 158 -0.82 -19.77 -14.12
CA ASP A 158 0.20 -19.18 -13.23
C ASP A 158 -0.37 -18.70 -11.89
N TYR A 159 -1.62 -19.06 -11.55
CA TYR A 159 -2.29 -18.69 -10.28
C TYR A 159 -1.40 -18.88 -9.05
N GLU A 160 -0.83 -20.07 -8.91
CA GLU A 160 0.01 -20.43 -7.76
C GLU A 160 1.28 -19.56 -7.68
N LYS A 161 1.86 -19.21 -8.82
CA LYS A 161 3.03 -18.34 -8.87
C LYS A 161 2.68 -16.91 -8.46
N TRP A 162 1.58 -16.37 -9.00
CA TRP A 162 1.07 -15.05 -8.61
C TRP A 162 0.75 -15.01 -7.11
N MET A 163 0.02 -16.00 -6.59
CA MET A 163 -0.34 -16.12 -5.18
C MET A 163 0.92 -16.15 -4.29
N GLN A 164 1.97 -16.86 -4.70
CA GLN A 164 3.25 -16.87 -3.98
C GLN A 164 3.93 -15.50 -3.98
N GLU A 165 3.93 -14.77 -5.10
CA GLU A 165 4.49 -13.42 -5.17
C GLU A 165 3.73 -12.44 -4.27
N VAL A 166 2.40 -12.48 -4.27
CA VAL A 166 1.58 -11.63 -3.38
C VAL A 166 1.83 -11.97 -1.90
N LYS A 167 1.98 -13.26 -1.54
CA LYS A 167 2.36 -13.67 -0.19
C LYS A 167 3.76 -13.22 0.21
N LYS A 168 4.74 -13.28 -0.70
CA LYS A 168 6.09 -12.74 -0.48
C LYS A 168 6.05 -11.23 -0.25
N LEU A 169 5.23 -10.51 -1.00
CA LEU A 169 4.99 -9.08 -0.78
C LEU A 169 4.42 -8.83 0.62
N LYS A 170 3.36 -9.54 1.02
CA LYS A 170 2.78 -9.44 2.37
C LYS A 170 3.83 -9.61 3.48
N ASN A 171 4.70 -10.60 3.35
CA ASN A 171 5.79 -10.84 4.30
C ASN A 171 6.79 -9.68 4.37
N ARG A 172 7.10 -9.04 3.24
CA ARG A 172 7.98 -7.86 3.20
C ARG A 172 7.30 -6.61 3.78
N CYS A 173 5.99 -6.49 3.68
CA CYS A 173 5.21 -5.43 4.34
C CYS A 173 5.14 -5.60 5.85
N THR A 174 5.46 -6.78 6.40
CA THR A 174 5.36 -7.00 7.85
C THR A 174 6.46 -6.25 8.60
N ARG A 175 6.04 -5.26 9.40
CA ARG A 175 6.83 -4.63 10.46
C ARG A 175 6.47 -5.30 11.79
N LYS A 176 7.47 -5.78 12.54
CA LYS A 176 7.29 -6.20 13.93
C LYS A 176 7.54 -4.97 14.78
N SER A 177 6.51 -4.40 15.39
CA SER A 177 6.69 -3.39 16.43
C SER A 177 7.39 -4.07 17.62
N ASN A 178 8.52 -3.54 18.06
CA ASN A 178 9.20 -3.96 19.29
C ASN A 178 8.54 -3.31 20.50
#